data_AF-A0A936PZW6-F1
#
_entry.id   AF-A0A936PZW6-F1
#
_cell.length_a   1.000
_cell.length_b   1.000
_cell.length_c   1.000
_cell.angle_alpha   90.00
_cell.angle_beta   90.00
_cell.angle_gamma   90.00
#
_symmetry.space_group_name_H-M   'P 1'
#
loop_
_entity.id
_entity.type
_entity.pdbx_description
1 polymer ?
#
loop_
_entity_poly.entity_id
_entity_poly.type
_entity_poly.pdbx_seq_one_letter_code
_entity_poly.pdbx_strand_id
1 'polypeptide(L)'
;MRALITSAGVRLGRATGPSAAQAGFDLTLHVHRSGRAEAVAAEARALGRRVEILQADLSSAEDCARLAAEALASGPLDALVNNAALYERRALAGDHLGGVGADAAVNTRAPFLLIQAPRPALAQSTLTGGAVVNIGDIGGERPRAGLRRSTAFRRDPHAHPLLGRGARPRGCG
;
A
#
# COMPACT_ATOMS: atom_id res chain seq x y z
N MET A 1 11.56 10.15 -6.71
CA MET A 1 10.29 9.41 -6.70
C MET A 1 9.86 9.24 -5.26
N ARG A 2 8.56 9.26 -4.94
CA ARG A 2 8.01 9.14 -3.58
C ARG A 2 7.03 7.97 -3.47
N ALA A 3 7.14 7.20 -2.39
CA ALA A 3 6.27 6.07 -2.12
C ALA A 3 5.65 6.14 -0.71
N LEU A 4 4.32 5.95 -0.63
CA LEU A 4 3.61 5.72 0.63
C LEU A 4 3.49 4.21 0.86
N ILE A 5 3.95 3.72 2.01
CA ILE A 5 3.86 2.30 2.39
C ILE A 5 3.11 2.18 3.73
N THR A 6 2.00 1.45 3.75
CA THR A 6 1.22 1.26 4.97
C THR A 6 1.71 0.09 5.84
N SER A 7 1.70 0.26 7.17
CA SER A 7 2.25 -0.71 8.14
C SER A 7 3.70 -1.09 7.86
N ALA A 8 4.53 -0.11 7.49
CA ALA A 8 5.91 -0.32 7.05
C ALA A 8 6.87 -0.84 8.14
N GLY A 9 6.45 -0.86 9.40
CA GLY A 9 7.25 -1.32 10.53
C GLY A 9 7.11 -2.80 10.91
N VAL A 10 6.25 -3.57 10.22
CA VAL A 10 5.92 -4.95 10.62
C VAL A 10 5.76 -5.88 9.42
N ARG A 11 6.00 -7.18 9.65
CA ARG A 11 5.79 -8.26 8.67
C ARG A 11 6.43 -7.91 7.31
N LEU A 12 5.68 -8.01 6.21
CA LEU A 12 6.14 -7.69 4.86
C LEU A 12 6.55 -6.22 4.72
N GLY A 13 5.87 -5.30 5.42
CA GLY A 13 6.16 -3.87 5.37
C GLY A 13 7.60 -3.52 5.75
N ARG A 14 8.20 -4.29 6.68
CA ARG A 14 9.61 -4.12 7.09
C ARG A 14 10.58 -4.40 5.96
N ALA A 15 10.25 -5.30 5.02
CA ALA A 15 11.08 -5.62 3.87
C ALA A 15 10.77 -4.72 2.65
N THR A 16 9.51 -4.27 2.52
CA THR A 16 9.09 -3.41 1.41
C THR A 16 9.77 -2.04 1.44
N GLY A 17 9.91 -1.43 2.62
CA GLY A 17 10.55 -0.12 2.77
C GLY A 17 11.99 -0.06 2.23
N PRO A 18 12.91 -0.92 2.71
CA PRO A 18 14.29 -0.94 2.22
C PRO A 18 14.37 -1.24 0.72
N SER A 19 13.52 -2.14 0.21
CA SER A 19 13.47 -2.47 -1.22
C SER A 19 13.07 -1.27 -2.08
N ALA A 20 12.07 -0.50 -1.63
CA ALA A 20 11.66 0.73 -2.30
C ALA A 20 12.75 1.82 -2.22
N ALA A 21 13.43 1.96 -1.08
CA ALA A 21 14.55 2.89 -0.94
C ALA A 21 15.71 2.56 -1.89
N GLN A 22 16.07 1.28 -2.03
CA GLN A 22 17.09 0.81 -2.98
C GLN A 22 16.70 1.10 -4.44
N ALA A 23 15.40 1.05 -4.76
CA ALA A 23 14.87 1.45 -6.05
C ALA A 23 14.83 2.99 -6.25
N GLY A 24 15.32 3.78 -5.28
CA GLY A 24 15.50 5.22 -5.39
C GLY A 24 14.33 6.06 -4.86
N PHE A 25 13.35 5.46 -4.20
CA PHE A 25 12.21 6.19 -3.64
C PHE A 25 12.58 6.87 -2.31
N ASP A 26 12.13 8.11 -2.15
CA ASP A 26 11.89 8.70 -0.84
C ASP A 26 10.61 8.10 -0.25
N LEU A 27 10.58 7.91 1.06
CA LEU A 27 9.56 7.09 1.70
C LEU A 27 8.68 7.89 2.66
N THR A 28 7.37 7.70 2.52
CA THR A 28 6.38 8.00 3.56
C THR A 28 5.96 6.69 4.19
N LEU A 29 6.35 6.46 5.44
CA LEU A 29 6.11 5.21 6.15
C LEU A 29 4.94 5.36 7.11
N HIS A 30 3.82 4.71 6.81
CA HIS A 30 2.69 4.69 7.74
C HIS A 30 2.86 3.61 8.81
N VAL A 31 2.58 3.97 10.07
CA VAL A 31 2.49 3.07 11.22
C VAL A 31 1.19 3.27 11.99
N HIS A 32 0.65 2.18 12.53
CA HIS A 32 -0.50 2.27 13.45
C HIS A 32 -0.07 2.67 14.87
N ARG A 33 1.12 2.24 15.30
CA ARG A 33 1.73 2.59 16.60
C ARG A 33 3.13 3.15 16.35
N SER A 34 3.49 4.19 17.11
CA SER A 34 4.79 4.86 17.01
C SER A 34 5.98 3.90 17.23
N GLY A 35 7.16 4.28 16.72
CA GLY A 35 8.42 3.56 16.89
C GLY A 35 8.60 2.31 16.02
N ARG A 36 7.55 1.79 15.37
CA ARG A 36 7.65 0.54 14.58
C ARG A 36 8.44 0.66 13.29
N ALA A 37 8.59 1.85 12.71
CA ALA A 37 9.25 2.05 11.42
C ALA A 37 10.65 2.69 11.50
N GLU A 38 11.18 2.96 12.69
CA GLU A 38 12.45 3.68 12.85
C GLU A 38 13.64 2.94 12.24
N ALA A 39 13.71 1.62 12.42
CA ALA A 39 14.78 0.82 11.81
C ALA A 39 14.73 0.90 10.28
N VAL A 40 13.54 0.78 9.69
CA VAL A 40 13.34 0.91 8.23
C VAL A 40 13.69 2.31 7.75
N ALA A 41 13.33 3.34 8.52
CA ALA A 41 13.67 4.72 8.20
C ALA A 41 15.18 4.96 8.26
N ALA A 42 15.87 4.41 9.26
CA ALA A 42 17.32 4.48 9.37
C ALA A 42 18.02 3.80 8.18
N GLU A 43 17.58 2.60 7.80
CA GLU A 43 18.09 1.88 6.61
C GLU A 43 17.90 2.69 5.33
N ALA A 44 16.71 3.24 5.10
CA ALA A 44 16.42 4.06 3.91
C ALA A 44 17.22 5.38 3.90
N ARG A 45 17.38 6.04 5.06
CA ARG A 45 18.21 7.25 5.19
C ARG A 45 19.70 6.94 4.93
N ALA A 46 20.20 5.77 5.33
CA ALA A 46 21.57 5.35 5.03
C ALA A 46 21.82 5.19 3.51
N LEU A 47 20.77 4.96 2.72
CA LEU A 47 20.80 4.97 1.25
C LEU A 47 20.61 6.37 0.64
N GLY A 48 20.69 7.43 1.47
CA GLY A 48 20.52 8.82 1.05
C GLY A 48 19.11 9.18 0.64
N ARG A 49 18.09 8.42 1.07
CA ARG A 49 16.67 8.73 0.80
C ARG A 49 16.10 9.63 1.89
N ARG A 50 15.13 10.48 1.53
CA ARG A 50 14.29 11.19 2.51
C ARG A 50 13.24 10.23 3.06
N VAL A 51 12.97 10.32 4.35
CA VAL A 51 11.98 9.47 5.02
C VAL A 51 11.19 10.25 6.05
N GLU A 52 9.87 10.20 5.94
CA GLU A 52 8.91 10.67 6.94
C GLU A 52 8.09 9.48 7.48
N ILE A 53 7.73 9.53 8.76
CA ILE A 53 6.91 8.50 9.40
C ILE A 53 5.61 9.15 9.84
N LEU A 54 4.48 8.60 9.40
CA LEU A 54 3.15 9.12 9.71
C LEU A 54 2.37 8.08 10.51
N GLN A 55 1.70 8.53 11.57
CA GLN A 55 0.85 7.68 12.39
C GLN A 55 -0.62 7.89 12.04
N ALA A 56 -1.34 6.80 11.80
CA ALA A 56 -2.78 6.83 11.55
C ALA A 56 -3.44 5.51 11.96
N ASP A 57 -4.70 5.56 12.37
CA ASP A 57 -5.55 4.39 12.44
C ASP A 57 -6.32 4.21 11.12
N LEU A 58 -5.92 3.21 10.33
CA LEU A 58 -6.59 2.88 9.08
C LEU A 58 -8.01 2.30 9.28
N SER A 59 -8.39 1.97 10.52
CA SER A 59 -9.79 1.68 10.82
C SER A 59 -10.66 2.94 10.78
N SER A 60 -10.09 4.15 10.86
CA SER A 60 -10.82 5.43 10.76
C SER A 60 -10.70 6.05 9.37
N ALA A 61 -11.84 6.44 8.79
CA ALA A 61 -11.88 7.10 7.49
C ALA A 61 -11.25 8.50 7.52
N GLU A 62 -11.42 9.21 8.63
CA GLU A 62 -10.83 10.53 8.85
C GLU A 62 -9.30 10.45 8.91
N ASP A 63 -8.78 9.46 9.62
CA ASP A 63 -7.33 9.22 9.69
C ASP A 63 -6.74 8.79 8.34
N CYS A 64 -7.49 8.04 7.52
CA CYS A 64 -7.07 7.73 6.15
C CYS A 64 -6.97 9.01 5.29
N ALA A 65 -7.95 9.91 5.41
CA ALA A 65 -7.94 11.18 4.69
C ALA A 65 -6.79 12.09 5.13
N ARG A 66 -6.56 12.19 6.45
CA ARG A 66 -5.44 12.92 7.03
C ARG A 66 -4.09 12.36 6.58
N LEU A 67 -3.92 11.03 6.66
CA LEU A 67 -2.70 10.37 6.20
C LEU A 67 -2.39 10.67 4.73
N ALA A 68 -3.40 10.63 3.87
CA ALA A 68 -3.22 10.94 2.46
C ALA A 68 -2.83 12.41 2.24
N ALA A 69 -3.47 13.35 2.95
CA ALA A 69 -3.15 14.77 2.88
C ALA A 69 -1.71 15.05 3.36
N GLU A 70 -1.31 14.49 4.50
CA GLU A 70 0.05 14.61 5.04
C GLU A 70 1.09 14.02 4.08
N ALA A 71 0.83 12.84 3.50
CA ALA A 71 1.73 12.23 2.52
C ALA A 71 1.88 13.08 1.24
N LEU A 72 0.85 13.82 0.85
CA LEU A 72 0.87 14.71 -0.32
C LEU A 72 1.48 16.08 -0.03
N ALA A 73 1.52 16.52 1.23
CA ALA A 73 2.10 17.81 1.62
C ALA A 73 3.60 17.90 1.28
N SER A 74 4.29 16.77 1.33
CA SER A 74 5.71 16.62 0.97
C SER A 74 5.93 16.42 -0.56
N GLY A 75 4.88 16.55 -1.39
CA GLY A 75 4.91 16.48 -2.86
C GLY A 75 3.97 15.42 -3.47
N PRO A 76 3.98 15.23 -4.80
CA PRO A 76 3.22 14.14 -5.43
C PRO A 76 3.76 12.77 -5.01
N LEU A 77 2.89 11.75 -5.06
CA LEU A 77 3.27 10.35 -4.88
C LEU A 77 3.44 9.68 -6.25
N ASP A 78 4.45 8.83 -6.36
CA ASP A 78 4.68 7.98 -7.53
C ASP A 78 4.21 6.55 -7.27
N ALA A 79 4.19 6.12 -6.01
CA ALA A 79 3.73 4.80 -5.62
C ALA A 79 2.93 4.79 -4.30
N LEU A 80 1.91 3.94 -4.24
CA LEU A 80 1.19 3.59 -3.04
C LEU A 80 1.24 2.07 -2.83
N VAL A 81 1.70 1.63 -1.67
CA VAL A 81 1.69 0.22 -1.27
C VAL A 81 0.76 0.04 -0.08
N ASN A 82 -0.44 -0.47 -0.37
CA ASN A 82 -1.41 -0.91 0.63
C ASN A 82 -0.98 -2.27 1.19
N ASN A 83 -0.11 -2.24 2.20
CA ASN A 83 0.44 -3.41 2.90
C ASN A 83 -0.20 -3.67 4.27
N ALA A 84 -0.84 -2.66 4.87
CA ALA A 84 -1.57 -2.83 6.11
C ALA A 84 -2.66 -3.89 5.97
N ALA A 85 -2.62 -4.88 6.85
CA ALA A 85 -3.61 -5.93 6.91
C ALA A 85 -3.87 -6.33 8.37
N LEU A 86 -5.15 -6.31 8.75
CA LEU A 86 -5.66 -6.91 9.98
C LEU A 86 -6.07 -8.35 9.65
N TYR A 87 -5.51 -9.31 10.39
CA TYR A 87 -5.86 -10.71 10.23
C TYR A 87 -5.98 -11.33 11.61
N GLU A 88 -7.23 -11.49 12.07
CA GLU A 88 -7.52 -12.30 13.23
C GLU A 88 -7.95 -13.70 12.78
N ARG A 89 -7.20 -14.72 13.19
CA ARG A 89 -7.59 -16.11 12.97
C ARG A 89 -8.75 -16.44 13.92
N ARG A 90 -9.98 -16.25 13.45
CA ARG A 90 -11.21 -16.67 14.16
C ARG A 90 -11.91 -17.80 13.43
N ALA A 91 -12.45 -18.71 14.22
CA ALA A 91 -13.43 -19.67 13.75
C ALA A 91 -14.69 -18.89 13.32
N LEU A 92 -15.32 -19.31 12.23
CA LEU A 92 -16.62 -18.76 11.82
C LEU A 92 -17.68 -18.94 12.93
N ALA A 93 -17.62 -20.09 13.61
CA ALA A 93 -18.46 -20.34 14.79
C ALA A 93 -18.00 -19.47 15.96
N GLY A 94 -18.92 -18.66 16.50
CA GLY A 94 -18.63 -17.74 17.61
C GLY A 94 -18.02 -16.40 17.18
N ASP A 95 -18.00 -16.10 15.89
CA ASP A 95 -17.61 -14.78 15.42
C ASP A 95 -18.74 -13.75 15.51
N HIS A 96 -18.40 -12.47 15.40
CA HIS A 96 -19.33 -11.36 15.51
C HIS A 96 -19.08 -10.32 14.40
N LEU A 97 -20.14 -9.60 14.02
CA LEU A 97 -20.08 -8.60 12.95
C LEU A 97 -19.10 -7.46 13.23
N GLY A 98 -18.79 -7.17 14.50
CA GLY A 98 -17.77 -6.19 14.88
C GLY A 98 -16.38 -6.54 14.34
N GLY A 99 -15.95 -7.79 14.51
CA GLY A 99 -14.70 -8.29 13.92
C GLY A 99 -14.73 -8.28 12.38
N VAL A 100 -15.90 -8.54 11.78
CA VAL A 100 -16.11 -8.38 10.33
C VAL A 100 -15.85 -6.95 9.86
N GLY A 101 -16.46 -5.99 10.54
CA GLY A 101 -16.32 -4.56 10.23
C GLY A 101 -14.90 -4.05 10.40
N ALA A 102 -14.21 -4.45 11.48
CA ALA A 102 -12.83 -4.02 11.75
C ALA A 102 -11.86 -4.45 10.64
N ASP A 103 -11.92 -5.72 10.21
CA ASP A 103 -11.07 -6.15 9.11
C ASP A 103 -11.45 -5.49 7.79
N ALA A 104 -12.75 -5.34 7.49
CA ALA A 104 -13.19 -4.69 6.26
C ALA A 104 -12.74 -3.22 6.21
N ALA A 105 -12.72 -2.55 7.37
CA ALA A 105 -12.22 -1.18 7.49
C ALA A 105 -10.74 -1.09 7.09
N VAL A 106 -9.87 -1.95 7.64
CA VAL A 106 -8.42 -1.91 7.39
C VAL A 106 -8.04 -2.49 6.04
N ASN A 107 -8.64 -3.61 5.65
CA ASN A 107 -8.18 -4.41 4.51
C ASN A 107 -8.83 -4.01 3.17
N THR A 108 -9.95 -3.29 3.22
CA THR A 108 -10.73 -2.93 2.02
C THR A 108 -11.01 -1.44 1.95
N ARG A 109 -11.64 -0.86 2.99
CA ARG A 109 -12.02 0.55 2.97
C ARG A 109 -10.80 1.47 2.96
N ALA A 110 -9.81 1.21 3.81
CA ALA A 110 -8.61 2.04 3.86
C ALA A 110 -7.84 2.05 2.52
N PRO A 111 -7.53 0.91 1.88
CA PRO A 111 -6.96 0.91 0.53
C PRO A 111 -7.77 1.73 -0.47
N PHE A 112 -9.09 1.61 -0.48
CA PHE A 112 -9.95 2.38 -1.37
C PHE A 112 -9.86 3.89 -1.13
N LEU A 113 -9.89 4.34 0.14
CA LEU A 113 -9.75 5.75 0.50
C LEU A 113 -8.35 6.29 0.14
N LEU A 114 -7.31 5.51 0.46
CA LEU A 114 -5.92 5.88 0.18
C LEU A 114 -5.57 5.86 -1.31
N ILE A 115 -6.32 5.14 -2.15
CA ILE A 115 -6.19 5.22 -3.60
C ILE A 115 -6.90 6.45 -4.15
N GLN A 116 -8.10 6.76 -3.66
CA GLN A 116 -8.88 7.89 -4.17
C GLN A 116 -8.19 9.24 -3.94
N ALA A 117 -7.65 9.46 -2.75
CA ALA A 117 -7.08 10.75 -2.39
C ALA A 117 -5.89 11.20 -3.29
N PRO A 118 -4.88 10.35 -3.56
CA PRO A 118 -3.75 10.74 -4.40
C PRO A 118 -3.98 10.52 -5.91
N ARG A 119 -5.16 10.09 -6.39
CA ARG A 119 -5.39 9.84 -7.83
C ARG A 119 -4.95 10.98 -8.74
N PRO A 120 -5.28 12.27 -8.46
CA PRO A 120 -4.82 13.39 -9.28
C PRO A 120 -3.30 13.58 -9.22
N ALA A 121 -2.66 13.29 -8.08
CA ALA A 121 -1.21 13.42 -7.89
C ALA A 121 -0.44 12.26 -8.54
N LEU A 122 -0.95 11.01 -8.46
CA LEU A 122 -0.39 9.84 -9.14
C LEU A 122 -0.40 10.03 -10.67
N ALA A 123 -1.44 10.68 -11.21
CA ALA A 123 -1.52 11.01 -12.64
C ALA A 123 -0.42 12.01 -13.09
N GLN A 124 0.20 12.74 -12.17
CA GLN A 124 1.32 13.66 -12.42
C GLN A 124 2.69 13.00 -12.24
N SER A 125 2.73 11.71 -11.84
CA SER A 125 3.96 10.96 -11.64
C SER A 125 4.73 10.78 -12.94
N THR A 126 6.06 10.88 -12.84
CA THR A 126 6.97 10.62 -13.97
C THR A 126 7.12 9.12 -14.27
N LEU A 127 6.63 8.23 -13.39
CA LEU A 127 6.56 6.79 -13.62
C LEU A 127 5.29 6.40 -14.39
N THR A 128 5.19 6.65 -15.70
CA THR A 128 4.06 6.13 -16.54
C THR A 128 2.66 6.23 -15.87
N GLY A 129 2.36 7.31 -15.11
CA GLY A 129 1.09 7.49 -14.40
C GLY A 129 0.99 6.93 -12.97
N GLY A 130 2.11 6.58 -12.34
CA GLY A 130 2.19 6.10 -10.95
C GLY A 130 1.83 4.61 -10.79
N ALA A 131 2.04 4.07 -9.58
CA ALA A 131 1.76 2.66 -9.27
C ALA A 131 0.99 2.47 -7.96
N VAL A 132 -0.05 1.65 -7.97
CA VAL A 132 -0.75 1.19 -6.77
C VAL A 132 -0.56 -0.31 -6.61
N VAL A 133 -0.09 -0.74 -5.44
CA VAL A 133 0.11 -2.15 -5.09
C VAL A 133 -0.73 -2.48 -3.85
N ASN A 134 -1.66 -3.42 -4.00
CA ASN A 134 -2.44 -3.98 -2.89
C ASN A 134 -1.85 -5.34 -2.51
N ILE A 135 -1.46 -5.51 -1.25
CA ILE A 135 -0.97 -6.79 -0.72
C ILE A 135 -2.15 -7.62 -0.24
N GLY A 136 -2.46 -8.70 -0.95
CA GLY A 136 -3.45 -9.70 -0.55
C GLY A 136 -2.83 -10.94 0.10
N ASP A 137 -3.68 -11.89 0.49
CA ASP A 137 -3.26 -13.20 0.96
C ASP A 137 -3.89 -14.33 0.13
N ILE A 138 -3.20 -15.47 0.03
CA ILE A 138 -3.60 -16.61 -0.81
C ILE A 138 -5.00 -17.12 -0.51
N GLY A 139 -5.51 -16.95 0.70
CA GLY A 139 -6.83 -17.48 1.00
C GLY A 139 -7.98 -16.53 0.72
N GLY A 140 -7.71 -15.32 0.21
CA GLY A 140 -8.69 -14.61 -0.63
C GLY A 140 -8.97 -15.35 -1.94
N GLU A 141 -8.01 -16.14 -2.44
CA GLU A 141 -8.16 -16.98 -3.64
C GLU A 141 -8.55 -18.43 -3.29
N ARG A 142 -7.99 -18.97 -2.20
CA ARG A 142 -8.15 -20.36 -1.76
C ARG A 142 -8.70 -20.42 -0.33
N PRO A 143 -10.03 -20.32 -0.15
CA PRO A 143 -10.64 -20.34 1.17
C PRO A 143 -10.41 -21.69 1.86
N ARG A 144 -10.27 -21.65 3.20
CA ARG A 144 -10.17 -22.84 4.05
C ARG A 144 -11.46 -22.97 4.84
N ALA A 145 -12.02 -24.17 4.91
CA ALA A 145 -13.26 -24.44 5.64
C ALA A 145 -13.14 -24.01 7.12
N GLY A 146 -14.21 -23.39 7.65
CA GLY A 146 -14.32 -23.02 9.07
C GLY A 146 -13.60 -21.75 9.51
N LEU A 147 -12.87 -21.07 8.63
CA LEU A 147 -12.13 -19.84 8.95
C LEU A 147 -12.79 -18.59 8.36
N ARG A 148 -12.91 -17.52 9.16
CA ARG A 148 -13.36 -16.21 8.68
C ARG A 148 -12.29 -15.54 7.81
N ARG A 149 -12.73 -14.83 6.76
CA ARG A 149 -11.86 -14.01 5.88
C ARG A 149 -12.56 -12.71 5.48
N SER A 150 -11.75 -11.69 5.26
CA SER A 150 -12.18 -10.31 5.03
C SER A 150 -11.51 -9.64 3.84
N THR A 151 -10.56 -10.32 3.17
CA THR A 151 -9.73 -9.70 2.13
C THR A 151 -9.59 -10.58 0.90
N ALA A 152 -9.89 -10.01 -0.27
CA ALA A 152 -9.40 -10.43 -1.57
C ALA A 152 -9.27 -9.17 -2.43
N PHE A 153 -8.05 -8.76 -2.78
CA PHE A 153 -7.83 -7.70 -3.77
C PHE A 153 -6.77 -8.12 -4.78
N ARG A 154 -7.17 -8.00 -6.05
CA ARG A 154 -6.35 -8.25 -7.24
C ARG A 154 -5.72 -6.93 -7.69
N ARG A 155 -4.66 -7.01 -8.50
CA ARG A 155 -4.09 -5.85 -9.21
C ARG A 155 -5.20 -5.13 -9.98
N ASP A 156 -5.32 -3.81 -9.80
CA ASP A 156 -6.25 -2.99 -10.58
C ASP A 156 -5.77 -2.92 -12.04
N PRO A 157 -6.52 -3.47 -13.01
CA PRO A 157 -6.17 -3.40 -14.43
C PRO A 157 -6.37 -2.00 -15.04
N HIS A 158 -6.96 -1.05 -14.29
CA HIS A 158 -7.18 0.34 -14.73
C HIS A 158 -6.04 1.31 -14.34
N ALA A 159 -4.97 0.83 -13.71
CA ALA A 159 -3.66 1.47 -13.86
C ALA A 159 -3.25 1.32 -15.34
N HIS A 160 -3.37 2.41 -16.10
CA HIS A 160 -3.39 2.45 -17.55
C HIS A 160 -2.42 1.46 -18.26
N PRO A 161 -2.89 0.60 -19.18
CA PRO A 161 -2.03 -0.09 -20.13
C PRO A 161 -1.86 0.82 -21.36
N LEU A 162 -0.89 1.72 -21.34
CA LEU A 162 -0.43 2.36 -22.58
C LEU A 162 1.09 2.26 -22.67
N LEU A 163 1.53 1.74 -23.82
CA LEU A 163 2.90 1.56 -24.30
C LEU A 163 3.57 0.28 -23.76
N GLY A 164 3.74 -0.79 -24.51
CA GLY A 164 3.57 -1.06 -25.93
C GLY A 164 4.36 -2.33 -26.20
N ARG A 165 3.71 -3.39 -26.72
CA ARG A 165 4.45 -4.48 -27.36
C ARG A 165 5.20 -3.83 -28.52
N GLY A 166 6.52 -3.71 -28.41
CA GLY A 166 7.38 -3.29 -29.50
C GLY A 166 7.23 -4.28 -30.65
N ALA A 167 6.37 -3.95 -31.62
CA ALA A 167 6.45 -4.52 -32.94
C ALA A 167 7.77 -4.05 -33.54
N ARG A 168 8.72 -4.97 -33.67
CA ARG A 168 9.97 -4.73 -34.41
C ARG A 168 9.59 -4.37 -35.86
N PRO A 169 10.15 -3.31 -36.46
CA PRO A 169 10.04 -3.14 -37.89
C PRO A 169 10.77 -4.32 -38.55
N ARG A 170 10.06 -5.08 -39.40
CA ARG A 170 10.70 -6.00 -40.33
C ARG A 170 11.40 -5.14 -41.38
N GLY A 171 12.69 -4.92 -41.21
CA GLY A 171 13.57 -4.45 -42.27
C GLY A 171 14.23 -5.66 -42.93
N CYS A 172 13.83 -5.95 -44.16
CA CYS A 172 14.61 -6.57 -45.23
C CYS A 172 14.11 -5.85 -46.50
N GLY A 173 14.96 -5.26 -47.34
CA GLY A 173 16.10 -5.93 -47.96
C GLY A 173 15.55 -6.69 -49.15
#